data_AF-A0A954GUU2-F1
#
_entry.id   AF-A0A954GUU2-F1
#
_cell.length_a   1.000
_cell.length_b   1.000
_cell.length_c   1.000
_cell.angle_alpha   90.00
_cell.angle_beta   90.00
_cell.angle_gamma   90.00
#
_symmetry.space_group_name_H-M   'P 1'
#
loop_
_entity.id
_entity.type
_entity.pdbx_description
1 polymer ?
#
loop_
_entity_poly.entity_id
_entity_poly.type
_entity_poly.pdbx_seq_one_letter_code
_entity_poly.pdbx_strand_id
1 'polypeptide(L)'
;MSKSWFAVVILLVLLGQDRCVRADGTEASIAGTRFLINGQPTNAGTPCEGLLMNVRMVNATFEDAGRPEFDSAENTAEFIAKFDDYAAHGVNAFTLNLQGGMPGYEGAINSAFEPDGALRPDYLKRVERVIRECDRRGIVVILGLYYQRQSKILRDEAAVKAGVVNAARWVDERGFRNVLIEIANEFPHNGFRHEIIRSAKGQAALIRLAKSTAPKLLVTASGYGDGKVHPEVAEACDFLTPHWNGTRVTDSPARVAELKRYGKPIVCNEDDKTGKEAVAAMQASVESRCGYGLMLKDHNQAFPFHFDGAADDSVYYAALQSLAKGRKSSSDTASSTRSIYFPPPESKGGWRMVETEAEIEAIGGMDAEKIAELQQWLLQSDNRPFAAVVIRHGTIVLQVERGNSAATDARRVASVSKAICATVLAIASERSQQGLTPRKMSFDDHAFEFIPWAQPLSDPRKADITVKQLLNHTSGICPEATGAPNDGSWDYILGHSGDERTAKLAFDPGTGCGYSTQALVHAALVCETVTGKPYDQFAIEA
;
A
#
# COMPACT_ATOMS: atom_id res chain seq x y z
N MET A 1 33.70 -27.39 -35.61
CA MET A 1 32.45 -27.63 -34.85
C MET A 1 32.45 -26.73 -33.62
N SER A 2 31.96 -25.50 -33.80
CA SER A 2 31.81 -24.52 -32.71
C SER A 2 30.51 -24.82 -31.99
N LYS A 3 30.59 -25.32 -30.74
CA LYS A 3 29.42 -25.37 -29.87
C LYS A 3 29.17 -23.93 -29.41
N SER A 4 28.10 -23.31 -29.91
CA SER A 4 27.58 -22.04 -29.37
C SER A 4 26.99 -22.34 -28.00
N TRP A 5 27.69 -21.96 -26.94
CA TRP A 5 27.16 -22.02 -25.57
C TRP A 5 26.35 -20.76 -25.30
N PHE A 6 25.07 -20.95 -24.99
CA PHE A 6 24.17 -19.92 -24.49
C PHE A 6 24.81 -19.26 -23.26
N ALA A 7 25.10 -17.96 -23.35
CA ALA A 7 25.37 -17.15 -22.18
C ALA A 7 24.04 -16.98 -21.43
N VAL A 8 23.86 -17.77 -20.37
CA VAL A 8 22.82 -17.51 -19.38
C VAL A 8 23.21 -16.22 -18.66
N VAL A 9 22.58 -15.12 -19.03
CA VAL A 9 22.54 -13.92 -18.20
C VAL A 9 21.60 -14.24 -17.05
N ILE A 10 22.16 -14.64 -15.90
CA ILE A 10 21.40 -14.67 -14.65
C ILE A 10 21.29 -13.21 -14.21
N LEU A 11 20.28 -12.52 -14.73
CA LEU A 11 19.79 -11.31 -14.12
C LEU A 11 19.05 -11.75 -12.86
N LEU A 12 19.78 -11.89 -11.75
CA LEU A 12 19.17 -11.94 -10.43
C LEU A 12 18.69 -10.53 -10.10
N VAL A 13 17.61 -10.12 -10.78
CA VAL A 13 16.72 -9.14 -10.19
C VAL A 13 16.10 -9.89 -9.03
N LEU A 14 16.66 -9.70 -7.84
CA LEU A 14 15.79 -9.63 -6.68
C LEU A 14 14.88 -8.45 -6.99
N LEU A 15 13.77 -8.73 -7.68
CA LEU A 15 12.59 -7.91 -7.60
C LEU A 15 12.17 -8.06 -6.14
N GLY A 16 12.83 -7.31 -5.26
CA GLY A 16 12.07 -6.62 -4.23
C GLY A 16 10.95 -5.97 -5.02
N GLN A 17 9.73 -6.44 -4.82
CA GLN A 17 8.53 -5.86 -5.39
C GLN A 17 8.32 -4.47 -4.77
N ASP A 18 9.25 -3.55 -5.03
CA ASP A 18 9.21 -2.15 -4.63
C ASP A 18 9.01 -1.27 -5.88
N ARG A 19 8.15 -1.75 -6.79
CA ARG A 19 7.36 -0.82 -7.59
C ARG A 19 5.95 -0.89 -7.06
N CYS A 20 5.61 0.17 -6.32
CA CYS A 20 4.26 0.64 -6.06
C CYS A 20 3.51 0.65 -7.39
N VAL A 21 2.89 -0.49 -7.73
CA VAL A 21 1.63 -0.49 -8.43
C VAL A 21 0.77 0.36 -7.51
N ARG A 22 0.42 1.57 -7.93
CA ARG A 22 -0.75 2.23 -7.35
C ARG A 22 -1.90 1.30 -7.70
N ALA A 23 -2.18 0.35 -6.81
CA ALA A 23 -3.47 -0.28 -6.77
C ALA A 23 -4.48 0.87 -6.61
N ASP A 24 -5.65 0.78 -7.23
CA ASP A 24 -6.64 1.87 -7.28
C ASP A 24 -7.21 2.30 -5.90
N GLY A 25 -6.62 1.83 -4.79
CA GLY A 25 -6.92 2.20 -3.40
C GLY A 25 -5.79 1.77 -2.45
N THR A 26 -5.76 2.40 -1.28
CA THR A 26 -4.81 2.18 -0.18
C THR A 26 -4.93 0.76 0.40
N GLU A 27 -3.81 0.07 0.53
CA GLU A 27 -3.72 -1.25 1.17
C GLU A 27 -2.83 -1.18 2.41
N ALA A 28 -3.40 -1.52 3.57
CA ALA A 28 -2.67 -1.67 4.82
C ALA A 28 -2.20 -3.12 4.99
N SER A 29 -0.92 -3.31 5.26
CA SER A 29 -0.35 -4.64 5.49
C SER A 29 0.74 -4.61 6.58
N ILE A 30 1.23 -5.78 6.98
CA ILE A 30 2.25 -5.93 8.02
C ILE A 30 3.43 -6.73 7.46
N ALA A 31 4.65 -6.24 7.69
CA ALA A 31 5.88 -7.00 7.46
C ALA A 31 6.75 -7.01 8.72
N GLY A 32 6.80 -8.15 9.39
CA GLY A 32 7.43 -8.27 10.70
C GLY A 32 6.74 -7.36 11.72
N THR A 33 7.50 -6.44 12.32
CA THR A 33 6.99 -5.50 13.33
C THR A 33 6.61 -4.12 12.76
N ARG A 34 6.45 -4.00 11.44
CA ARG A 34 6.15 -2.72 10.76
C ARG A 34 4.79 -2.76 10.08
N PHE A 35 4.08 -1.64 10.14
CA PHE A 35 2.92 -1.35 9.30
C PHE A 35 3.36 -0.81 7.94
N LEU A 36 2.68 -1.25 6.89
CA LEU A 36 2.94 -0.88 5.52
C LEU A 36 1.68 -0.27 4.91
N ILE A 37 1.86 0.70 4.03
CA ILE A 37 0.83 1.20 3.13
C ILE A 37 1.32 0.99 1.69
N ASN A 38 0.53 0.28 0.88
CA ASN A 38 0.86 -0.07 -0.50
C ASN A 38 2.24 -0.73 -0.65
N GLY A 39 2.55 -1.64 0.27
CA GLY A 39 3.82 -2.38 0.30
C GLY A 39 5.01 -1.60 0.87
N GLN A 40 4.86 -0.31 1.20
CA GLN A 40 5.95 0.52 1.74
C GLN A 40 5.77 0.77 3.23
N PRO A 41 6.85 0.77 4.05
CA PRO A 41 6.76 1.17 5.45
C PRO A 41 6.12 2.55 5.59
N THR A 42 5.17 2.70 6.51
CA THR A 42 4.57 4.01 6.81
C THR A 42 5.65 5.00 7.26
N ASN A 43 5.54 6.28 6.91
CA ASN A 43 6.52 7.33 7.29
C ASN A 43 8.00 6.95 7.05
N ALA A 44 8.30 6.29 5.93
CA ALA A 44 9.64 5.82 5.59
C ALA A 44 10.72 6.91 5.71
N GLY A 45 11.87 6.56 6.29
CA GLY A 45 12.99 7.50 6.48
C GLY A 45 12.82 8.49 7.64
N THR A 46 11.79 8.34 8.47
CA THR A 46 11.54 9.20 9.64
C THR A 46 11.59 8.39 10.94
N PRO A 47 11.68 9.05 12.12
CA PRO A 47 11.49 8.39 13.40
C PRO A 47 10.22 7.52 13.49
N CYS A 48 9.16 7.90 12.78
CA CYS A 48 7.88 7.19 12.74
C CYS A 48 7.81 6.05 11.71
N GLU A 49 8.94 5.63 11.13
CA GLU A 49 8.97 4.57 10.11
C GLU A 49 8.33 3.26 10.61
N GLY A 50 7.37 2.75 9.83
CA GLY A 50 6.65 1.52 10.10
C GLY A 50 5.62 1.63 11.22
N LEU A 51 5.32 2.85 11.70
CA LEU A 51 4.35 3.12 12.76
C LEU A 51 3.06 3.75 12.22
N LEU A 52 1.92 3.42 12.84
CA LEU A 52 0.69 4.16 12.66
C LEU A 52 0.64 5.31 13.68
N MET A 53 0.58 6.54 13.15
CA MET A 53 0.37 7.76 13.90
C MET A 53 -1.11 8.09 13.82
N ASN A 54 -1.82 7.67 14.86
CA ASN A 54 -3.26 7.59 14.96
C ASN A 54 -3.85 8.82 15.65
N VAL A 55 -5.10 9.12 15.32
CA VAL A 55 -5.97 9.92 16.18
C VAL A 55 -7.27 9.16 16.40
N ARG A 56 -7.71 9.08 17.65
CA ARG A 56 -8.96 8.44 18.02
C ARG A 56 -10.13 9.37 17.76
N MET A 57 -11.01 8.94 16.86
CA MET A 57 -12.14 9.70 16.33
C MET A 57 -13.44 8.87 16.40
N VAL A 58 -13.59 8.08 17.47
CA VAL A 58 -14.66 7.06 17.56
C VAL A 58 -16.07 7.64 17.51
N ASN A 59 -16.24 8.91 17.86
CA ASN A 59 -17.52 9.62 17.78
C ASN A 59 -17.65 10.50 16.51
N ALA A 60 -16.75 10.41 15.54
CA ALA A 60 -16.88 11.14 14.27
C ALA A 60 -18.06 10.67 13.41
N THR A 61 -18.50 9.42 13.56
CA THR A 61 -19.70 8.90 12.90
C THR A 61 -20.88 8.71 13.87
N PHE A 62 -20.80 9.36 15.03
CA PHE A 62 -21.75 9.22 16.13
C PHE A 62 -23.18 9.44 15.67
N GLU A 63 -24.09 8.68 16.28
CA GLU A 63 -25.52 8.88 16.23
C GLU A 63 -26.07 8.59 17.62
N ASP A 64 -27.10 9.32 18.03
CA ASP A 64 -27.87 8.97 19.20
C ASP A 64 -29.35 8.88 18.80
N ALA A 65 -29.87 7.66 18.75
CA ALA A 65 -31.30 7.44 18.46
C ALA A 65 -32.22 8.11 19.51
N GLY A 66 -31.71 8.43 20.70
CA GLY A 66 -32.41 9.21 21.72
C GLY A 66 -32.34 10.73 21.53
N ARG A 67 -31.53 11.24 20.58
CA ARG A 67 -31.37 12.66 20.24
C ARG A 67 -31.43 12.87 18.73
N PRO A 68 -32.61 12.72 18.11
CA PRO A 68 -32.77 12.82 16.65
C PRO A 68 -32.48 14.22 16.09
N GLU A 69 -32.40 15.24 16.95
CA GLU A 69 -31.99 16.60 16.58
C GLU A 69 -30.49 16.72 16.24
N PHE A 70 -29.67 15.75 16.64
CA PHE A 70 -28.24 15.74 16.31
C PHE A 70 -28.02 15.35 14.85
N ASP A 71 -27.42 16.25 14.07
CA ASP A 71 -27.07 15.97 12.69
C ASP A 71 -25.80 15.11 12.60
N SER A 72 -26.01 13.79 12.55
CA SER A 72 -24.92 12.82 12.43
C SER A 72 -24.17 12.92 11.09
N ALA A 73 -24.84 13.40 10.03
CA ALA A 73 -24.24 13.54 8.72
C ALA A 73 -23.31 14.75 8.67
N GLU A 74 -23.73 15.87 9.27
CA GLU A 74 -22.91 17.08 9.38
C GLU A 74 -21.67 16.83 10.26
N ASN A 75 -21.82 16.21 11.43
CA ASN A 75 -20.69 15.83 12.28
C ASN A 75 -19.64 14.98 11.53
N THR A 76 -20.10 14.03 10.71
CA THR A 76 -19.21 13.21 9.86
C THR A 76 -18.54 14.06 8.77
N ALA A 77 -19.27 15.02 8.19
CA ALA A 77 -18.74 15.90 7.15
C ALA A 77 -17.68 16.87 7.68
N GLU A 78 -17.89 17.44 8.88
CA GLU A 78 -16.93 18.29 9.58
C GLU A 78 -15.61 17.56 9.83
N PHE A 79 -15.67 16.31 10.30
CA PHE A 79 -14.47 15.48 10.46
C PHE A 79 -13.74 15.26 9.13
N ILE A 80 -14.47 14.85 8.07
CA ILE A 80 -13.89 14.61 6.74
C ILE A 80 -13.20 15.87 6.20
N ALA A 81 -13.76 17.05 6.44
CA ALA A 81 -13.23 18.31 5.95
C ALA A 81 -11.81 18.62 6.49
N LYS A 82 -11.37 17.95 7.57
CA LYS A 82 -10.05 18.16 8.19
C LYS A 82 -9.00 17.11 7.84
N PHE A 83 -9.31 16.10 7.02
CA PHE A 83 -8.37 15.00 6.74
C PHE A 83 -7.05 15.47 6.15
N ASP A 84 -7.11 16.42 5.22
CA ASP A 84 -5.90 16.96 4.57
C ASP A 84 -5.01 17.70 5.58
N ASP A 85 -5.58 18.39 6.56
CA ASP A 85 -4.84 19.07 7.61
C ASP A 85 -4.19 18.08 8.59
N TYR A 86 -4.94 17.09 9.08
CA TYR A 86 -4.38 16.02 9.92
C TYR A 86 -3.24 15.28 9.21
N ALA A 87 -3.43 14.92 7.93
CA ALA A 87 -2.43 14.21 7.13
C ALA A 87 -1.18 15.06 6.86
N ALA A 88 -1.35 16.37 6.64
CA ALA A 88 -0.23 17.31 6.51
C ALA A 88 0.62 17.38 7.80
N HIS A 89 0.01 17.10 8.95
CA HIS A 89 0.68 17.07 10.26
C HIS A 89 1.17 15.69 10.69
N GLY A 90 1.13 14.69 9.80
CA GLY A 90 1.74 13.39 10.04
C GLY A 90 0.78 12.29 10.53
N VAL A 91 -0.52 12.57 10.62
CA VAL A 91 -1.52 11.52 10.86
C VAL A 91 -1.59 10.62 9.63
N ASN A 92 -1.54 9.31 9.85
CA ASN A 92 -1.69 8.31 8.80
C ASN A 92 -2.70 7.20 9.17
N ALA A 93 -3.33 7.32 10.34
CA ALA A 93 -4.40 6.44 10.76
C ALA A 93 -5.47 7.18 11.59
N PHE A 94 -6.71 6.74 11.50
CA PHE A 94 -7.79 7.13 12.41
C PHE A 94 -8.42 5.90 13.06
N THR A 95 -8.78 6.02 14.34
CA THR A 95 -9.58 5.00 15.02
C THR A 95 -11.04 5.42 15.06
N LEU A 96 -11.91 4.61 14.46
CA LEU A 96 -13.36 4.73 14.54
C LEU A 96 -13.94 3.59 15.39
N ASN A 97 -15.20 3.67 15.78
CA ASN A 97 -15.87 2.53 16.41
C ASN A 97 -17.35 2.47 16.00
N LEU A 98 -17.83 1.29 15.61
CA LEU A 98 -19.22 1.04 15.23
C LEU A 98 -20.20 1.16 16.40
N GLN A 99 -19.71 1.25 17.63
CA GLN A 99 -20.46 1.60 18.84
C GLN A 99 -19.97 2.91 19.48
N GLY A 100 -19.14 3.67 18.75
CA GLY A 100 -18.49 4.89 19.22
C GLY A 100 -17.76 4.75 20.54
N GLY A 101 -17.74 5.84 21.31
CA GLY A 101 -17.21 5.89 22.68
C GLY A 101 -18.17 6.63 23.63
N MET A 102 -17.69 7.00 24.82
CA MET A 102 -18.48 7.78 25.78
C MET A 102 -18.62 9.22 25.27
N PRO A 103 -19.84 9.72 24.95
CA PRO A 103 -20.02 11.06 24.38
C PRO A 103 -20.11 12.17 25.44
N GLY A 104 -19.63 11.94 26.66
CA GLY A 104 -19.73 12.90 27.77
C GLY A 104 -21.05 12.86 28.55
N TYR A 105 -22.01 12.03 28.16
CA TYR A 105 -23.24 11.77 28.92
C TYR A 105 -23.66 10.30 28.83
N GLU A 106 -24.38 9.82 29.85
CA GLU A 106 -24.92 8.46 29.89
C GLU A 106 -26.25 8.37 29.14
N GLY A 107 -26.59 7.17 28.66
CA GLY A 107 -27.87 6.89 28.02
C GLY A 107 -27.91 7.05 26.50
N ALA A 108 -26.85 7.54 25.87
CA ALA A 108 -26.73 7.59 24.41
C ALA A 108 -26.95 6.21 23.77
N ILE A 109 -27.70 6.18 22.66
CA ILE A 109 -27.96 4.97 21.87
C ILE A 109 -27.19 5.08 20.56
N ASN A 110 -25.92 4.68 20.59
CA ASN A 110 -25.00 4.77 19.48
C ASN A 110 -24.51 3.38 19.06
N SER A 111 -25.09 2.82 17.99
CA SER A 111 -24.62 1.54 17.47
C SER A 111 -24.97 1.33 16.00
N ALA A 112 -24.01 0.84 15.24
CA ALA A 112 -24.18 0.32 13.89
C ALA A 112 -24.76 -1.11 13.87
N PHE A 113 -25.02 -1.73 15.02
CA PHE A 113 -25.55 -3.09 15.11
C PHE A 113 -27.01 -3.09 15.54
N GLU A 114 -27.78 -3.97 14.91
CA GLU A 114 -29.08 -4.40 15.39
C GLU A 114 -28.93 -5.41 16.54
N PRO A 115 -29.99 -5.67 17.34
CA PRO A 115 -29.92 -6.58 18.48
C PRO A 115 -29.49 -8.02 18.14
N ASP A 116 -29.66 -8.46 16.90
CA ASP A 116 -29.25 -9.78 16.41
C ASP A 116 -27.83 -9.79 15.80
N GLY A 117 -27.13 -8.66 15.79
CA GLY A 117 -25.80 -8.50 15.19
C GLY A 117 -25.81 -8.15 13.70
N ALA A 118 -26.96 -7.95 13.06
CA ALA A 118 -27.02 -7.37 11.73
C ALA A 118 -26.49 -5.93 11.73
N LEU A 119 -25.95 -5.46 10.60
CA LEU A 119 -25.45 -4.09 10.47
C LEU A 119 -26.53 -3.16 9.97
N ARG A 120 -26.60 -1.95 10.54
CA ARG A 120 -27.53 -0.88 10.19
C ARG A 120 -27.02 -0.14 8.94
N PRO A 121 -27.70 -0.24 7.77
CA PRO A 121 -27.18 0.32 6.53
C PRO A 121 -26.97 1.84 6.57
N ASP A 122 -27.88 2.58 7.22
CA ASP A 122 -27.79 4.05 7.27
C ASP A 122 -26.62 4.54 8.13
N TYR A 123 -26.29 3.84 9.22
CA TYR A 123 -25.09 4.11 10.01
C TYR A 123 -23.84 3.83 9.17
N LEU A 124 -23.81 2.68 8.49
CA LEU A 124 -22.66 2.28 7.67
C LEU A 124 -22.39 3.21 6.47
N LYS A 125 -23.40 3.90 5.92
CA LYS A 125 -23.18 4.91 4.88
C LYS A 125 -22.21 6.01 5.34
N ARG A 126 -22.32 6.45 6.60
CA ARG A 126 -21.40 7.47 7.17
C ARG A 126 -20.00 6.91 7.37
N VAL A 127 -19.91 5.70 7.92
CA VAL A 127 -18.63 5.01 8.14
C VAL A 127 -17.92 4.72 6.82
N GLU A 128 -18.63 4.22 5.80
CA GLU A 128 -18.08 3.99 4.46
C GLU A 128 -17.57 5.27 3.82
N ARG A 129 -18.30 6.39 3.98
CA ARG A 129 -17.83 7.70 3.48
C ARG A 129 -16.49 8.07 4.10
N VAL A 130 -16.32 7.93 5.42
CA VAL A 130 -15.03 8.16 6.09
C VAL A 130 -13.94 7.23 5.57
N ILE A 131 -14.22 5.92 5.48
CA ILE A 131 -13.24 4.92 5.00
C ILE A 131 -12.76 5.24 3.59
N ARG A 132 -13.66 5.58 2.67
CA ARG A 132 -13.32 5.91 1.28
C ARG A 132 -12.56 7.23 1.16
N GLU A 133 -12.87 8.23 1.97
CA GLU A 133 -12.09 9.48 1.98
C GLU A 133 -10.69 9.29 2.57
N CYS A 134 -10.53 8.39 3.55
CA CYS A 134 -9.23 7.95 4.05
C CYS A 134 -8.45 7.19 2.97
N ASP A 135 -9.12 6.29 2.25
CA ASP A 135 -8.55 5.46 1.20
C ASP A 135 -7.93 6.30 0.08
N ARG A 136 -8.61 7.37 -0.36
CA ARG A 136 -8.10 8.33 -1.36
C ARG A 136 -6.84 9.08 -0.91
N ARG A 137 -6.59 9.13 0.40
CA ARG A 137 -5.51 9.92 1.02
C ARG A 137 -4.36 9.08 1.55
N GLY A 138 -4.41 7.75 1.41
CA GLY A 138 -3.38 6.90 2.01
C GLY A 138 -3.49 6.81 3.53
N ILE A 139 -4.71 6.92 4.09
CA ILE A 139 -4.95 6.87 5.53
C ILE A 139 -5.60 5.52 5.89
N VAL A 140 -5.07 4.90 6.94
CA VAL A 140 -5.58 3.64 7.51
C VAL A 140 -6.72 3.92 8.49
N VAL A 141 -7.71 3.04 8.53
CA VAL A 141 -8.78 3.10 9.53
C VAL A 141 -8.69 1.89 10.45
N ILE A 142 -8.51 2.12 11.75
CA ILE A 142 -8.71 1.11 12.79
C ILE A 142 -10.19 1.16 13.18
N LEU A 143 -10.98 0.19 12.73
CA LEU A 143 -12.41 0.13 12.95
C LEU A 143 -12.74 -0.77 14.15
N GLY A 144 -13.05 -0.16 15.29
CA GLY A 144 -13.58 -0.83 16.46
C GLY A 144 -15.01 -1.34 16.25
N LEU A 145 -15.34 -2.50 16.81
CA LEU A 145 -16.71 -3.04 16.74
C LEU A 145 -17.50 -2.76 18.02
N TYR A 146 -16.96 -3.16 19.18
CA TYR A 146 -17.71 -3.14 20.44
C TYR A 146 -17.18 -2.14 21.46
N TYR A 147 -18.13 -1.49 22.14
CA TYR A 147 -17.89 -0.57 23.24
C TYR A 147 -18.79 -0.92 24.42
N GLN A 148 -18.24 -0.91 25.64
CA GLN A 148 -18.87 -1.48 26.84
C GLN A 148 -20.29 -0.93 27.09
N ARG A 149 -20.49 0.38 26.92
CA ARG A 149 -21.78 1.07 27.17
C ARG A 149 -22.88 0.71 26.16
N GLN A 150 -22.49 0.24 24.98
CA GLN A 150 -23.40 -0.09 23.88
C GLN A 150 -23.56 -1.61 23.70
N SER A 151 -22.68 -2.42 24.28
CA SER A 151 -22.71 -3.89 24.20
C SER A 151 -24.05 -4.54 24.59
N LYS A 152 -24.86 -3.84 25.40
CA LYS A 152 -26.19 -4.29 25.80
C LYS A 152 -27.22 -4.33 24.67
N ILE A 153 -26.99 -3.60 23.58
CA ILE A 153 -27.84 -3.59 22.38
C ILE A 153 -27.90 -4.98 21.77
N LEU A 154 -26.76 -5.69 21.72
CA LEU A 154 -26.69 -7.07 21.27
C LEU A 154 -27.44 -7.97 22.27
N ARG A 155 -28.33 -8.81 21.75
CA ARG A 155 -29.25 -9.63 22.55
C ARG A 155 -28.52 -10.69 23.37
N ASP A 156 -27.58 -11.39 22.74
CA ASP A 156 -26.93 -12.59 23.26
C ASP A 156 -25.55 -12.82 22.62
N GLU A 157 -24.84 -13.87 23.04
CA GLU A 157 -23.55 -14.26 22.48
C GLU A 157 -23.60 -14.57 20.99
N ALA A 158 -24.71 -15.11 20.47
CA ALA A 158 -24.84 -15.38 19.05
C ALA A 158 -24.89 -14.08 18.25
N ALA A 159 -25.57 -13.05 18.75
CA ALA A 159 -25.57 -11.71 18.17
C ALA A 159 -24.17 -11.08 18.17
N VAL A 160 -23.36 -11.30 19.22
CA VAL A 160 -21.95 -10.86 19.23
C VAL A 160 -21.16 -11.54 18.11
N LYS A 161 -21.25 -12.87 17.98
CA LYS A 161 -20.54 -13.59 16.90
C LYS A 161 -21.02 -13.16 15.52
N ALA A 162 -22.34 -12.97 15.36
CA ALA A 162 -22.94 -12.49 14.11
C ALA A 162 -22.43 -11.09 13.75
N GLY A 163 -22.35 -10.17 14.72
CA GLY A 163 -21.79 -8.84 14.49
C GLY A 163 -20.35 -8.85 13.99
N VAL A 164 -19.49 -9.71 14.56
CA VAL A 164 -18.11 -9.90 14.10
C VAL A 164 -18.07 -10.40 12.65
N VAL A 165 -18.85 -11.44 12.33
CA VAL A 165 -18.93 -12.02 10.98
C VAL A 165 -19.44 -10.99 9.98
N ASN A 166 -20.52 -10.28 10.31
CA ASN A 166 -21.13 -9.30 9.42
C ASN A 166 -20.20 -8.12 9.17
N ALA A 167 -19.49 -7.61 10.19
CA ALA A 167 -18.53 -6.53 10.03
C ALA A 167 -17.33 -6.96 9.17
N ALA A 168 -16.77 -8.15 9.42
CA ALA A 168 -15.66 -8.67 8.63
C ALA A 168 -16.05 -8.90 7.15
N ARG A 169 -17.23 -9.48 6.88
CA ARG A 169 -17.76 -9.63 5.52
C ARG A 169 -18.00 -8.30 4.84
N TRP A 170 -18.59 -7.33 5.55
CA TRP A 170 -18.84 -6.01 4.98
C TRP A 170 -17.54 -5.32 4.55
N VAL A 171 -16.47 -5.41 5.35
CA VAL A 171 -15.15 -4.88 4.98
C VAL A 171 -14.59 -5.55 3.72
N ASP A 172 -14.67 -6.89 3.65
CA ASP A 172 -14.17 -7.69 2.52
C ASP A 172 -14.98 -7.46 1.23
N GLU A 173 -16.31 -7.56 1.30
CA GLU A 173 -17.24 -7.38 0.17
C GLU A 173 -17.19 -5.97 -0.42
N ARG A 174 -16.94 -4.94 0.41
CA ARG A 174 -16.76 -3.57 -0.06
C ARG A 174 -15.36 -3.29 -0.62
N GLY A 175 -14.43 -4.24 -0.48
CA GLY A 175 -13.05 -4.13 -0.96
C GLY A 175 -12.21 -3.14 -0.17
N PHE A 176 -12.52 -2.90 1.11
CA PHE A 176 -11.76 -1.95 1.93
C PHE A 176 -10.42 -2.55 2.35
N ARG A 177 -9.36 -2.17 1.64
CA ARG A 177 -7.99 -2.63 1.93
C ARG A 177 -7.24 -1.73 2.92
N ASN A 178 -7.78 -0.56 3.25
CA ASN A 178 -7.21 0.38 4.21
C ASN A 178 -7.80 0.23 5.63
N VAL A 179 -8.58 -0.82 5.89
CA VAL A 179 -9.27 -1.05 7.18
C VAL A 179 -8.61 -2.18 7.96
N LEU A 180 -8.36 -1.93 9.23
CA LEU A 180 -7.99 -2.90 10.27
C LEU A 180 -9.18 -3.03 11.24
N ILE A 181 -9.46 -4.21 11.80
CA ILE A 181 -10.54 -4.37 12.78
C ILE A 181 -10.00 -4.48 14.21
N GLU A 182 -10.61 -3.74 15.13
CA GLU A 182 -10.50 -3.96 16.57
C GLU A 182 -11.82 -4.57 17.09
N ILE A 183 -11.78 -5.80 17.64
CA ILE A 183 -13.01 -6.47 18.07
C ILE A 183 -13.70 -5.71 19.21
N ALA A 184 -12.97 -5.31 20.24
CA ALA A 184 -13.53 -4.55 21.34
C ALA A 184 -12.51 -3.58 21.90
N ASN A 185 -13.00 -2.39 22.21
CA ASN A 185 -12.28 -1.38 22.97
C ASN A 185 -12.16 -1.82 24.44
N GLU A 186 -10.94 -1.84 24.99
CA GLU A 186 -10.69 -2.18 26.39
C GLU A 186 -11.44 -3.43 26.85
N PHE A 187 -11.25 -4.54 26.14
CA PHE A 187 -12.08 -5.75 26.29
C PHE A 187 -12.30 -6.20 27.75
N PRO A 188 -11.34 -6.11 28.70
CA PRO A 188 -11.54 -6.56 30.08
C PRO A 188 -12.55 -5.72 30.88
N HIS A 189 -13.05 -4.61 30.34
CA HIS A 189 -13.92 -3.69 31.06
C HIS A 189 -15.22 -4.37 31.54
N ASN A 190 -15.49 -4.31 32.85
CA ASN A 190 -16.62 -5.00 33.48
C ASN A 190 -18.01 -4.57 32.97
N GLY A 191 -18.10 -3.38 32.37
CA GLY A 191 -19.30 -2.86 31.72
C GLY A 191 -19.76 -3.60 30.46
N PHE A 192 -18.95 -4.49 29.86
CA PHE A 192 -19.43 -5.35 28.78
C PHE A 192 -20.49 -6.33 29.29
N ARG A 193 -21.65 -6.35 28.62
CA ARG A 193 -22.78 -7.25 28.97
C ARG A 193 -22.45 -8.73 28.75
N HIS A 194 -21.72 -9.03 27.67
CA HIS A 194 -21.49 -10.39 27.20
C HIS A 194 -20.10 -10.88 27.59
N GLU A 195 -20.02 -12.02 28.28
CA GLU A 195 -18.76 -12.58 28.78
C GLU A 195 -17.75 -12.91 27.67
N ILE A 196 -18.26 -13.33 26.50
CA ILE A 196 -17.42 -13.59 25.32
C ILE A 196 -16.59 -12.37 24.89
N ILE A 197 -17.08 -11.15 25.14
CA ILE A 197 -16.34 -9.93 24.79
C ILE A 197 -15.24 -9.63 25.81
N ARG A 198 -15.47 -9.91 27.11
CA ARG A 198 -14.57 -9.49 28.19
C ARG A 198 -13.61 -10.53 28.72
N SER A 199 -13.78 -11.79 28.33
CA SER A 199 -12.83 -12.86 28.64
C SER A 199 -11.72 -12.95 27.59
N ALA A 200 -10.49 -13.26 28.01
CA ALA A 200 -9.36 -13.43 27.08
C ALA A 200 -9.60 -14.55 26.06
N LYS A 201 -10.16 -15.69 26.51
CA LYS A 201 -10.55 -16.81 25.65
C LYS A 201 -11.61 -16.41 24.62
N GLY A 202 -12.66 -15.71 25.09
CA GLY A 202 -13.73 -15.21 24.24
C GLY A 202 -13.19 -14.26 23.18
N GLN A 203 -12.30 -13.33 23.56
CA GLN A 203 -11.70 -12.43 22.58
C GLN A 203 -10.81 -13.11 21.56
N ALA A 204 -9.93 -14.00 22.01
CA ALA A 204 -9.11 -14.78 21.08
C ALA A 204 -9.99 -15.61 20.11
N ALA A 205 -11.16 -16.09 20.55
CA ALA A 205 -12.12 -16.74 19.67
C ALA A 205 -12.78 -15.79 18.67
N LEU A 206 -13.18 -14.58 19.09
CA LEU A 206 -13.76 -13.57 18.20
C LEU A 206 -12.75 -13.05 17.16
N ILE A 207 -11.49 -12.85 17.56
CA ILE A 207 -10.40 -12.50 16.63
C ILE A 207 -10.23 -13.58 15.57
N ARG A 208 -10.15 -14.86 15.97
CA ARG A 208 -10.04 -15.98 15.03
C ARG A 208 -11.28 -16.08 14.13
N LEU A 209 -12.47 -15.80 14.65
CA LEU A 209 -13.71 -15.78 13.88
C LEU A 209 -13.67 -14.73 12.77
N ALA A 210 -13.27 -13.49 13.08
CA ALA A 210 -13.11 -12.42 12.09
C ALA A 210 -12.12 -12.83 10.99
N LYS A 211 -10.95 -13.34 11.37
CA LYS A 211 -9.90 -13.80 10.43
C LYS A 211 -10.34 -14.98 9.57
N SER A 212 -11.12 -15.92 10.12
CA SER A 212 -11.68 -17.03 9.33
C SER A 212 -12.75 -16.57 8.34
N THR A 213 -13.42 -15.46 8.63
CA THR A 213 -14.46 -14.88 7.79
C THR A 213 -13.86 -14.07 6.64
N ALA A 214 -12.82 -13.28 6.92
CA ALA A 214 -12.09 -12.47 5.94
C ALA A 214 -10.57 -12.66 6.13
N PRO A 215 -9.94 -13.64 5.45
CA PRO A 215 -8.54 -14.02 5.73
C PRO A 215 -7.46 -12.97 5.47
N LYS A 216 -7.76 -11.95 4.67
CA LYS A 216 -6.85 -10.84 4.38
C LYS A 216 -6.91 -9.72 5.42
N LEU A 217 -7.92 -9.74 6.29
CA LEU A 217 -8.17 -8.69 7.25
C LEU A 217 -7.24 -8.82 8.45
N LEU A 218 -6.64 -7.70 8.85
CA LEU A 218 -5.83 -7.60 10.06
C LEU A 218 -6.71 -7.28 11.26
N VAL A 219 -6.61 -8.07 12.32
CA VAL A 219 -7.53 -8.02 13.46
C VAL A 219 -6.77 -7.89 14.79
N THR A 220 -7.28 -7.04 15.68
CA THR A 220 -6.79 -6.83 17.05
C THR A 220 -7.93 -6.79 18.08
N ALA A 221 -7.59 -6.66 19.35
CA ALA A 221 -8.43 -6.17 20.44
C ALA A 221 -7.54 -5.42 21.45
N SER A 222 -8.04 -4.31 22.02
CA SER A 222 -7.24 -3.49 22.93
C SER A 222 -7.25 -3.97 24.37
N GLY A 223 -6.12 -3.75 25.02
CA GLY A 223 -5.98 -3.87 26.47
C GLY A 223 -6.70 -2.74 27.22
N TYR A 224 -6.54 -2.69 28.54
CA TYR A 224 -7.04 -1.58 29.35
C TYR A 224 -6.03 -0.41 29.35
N GLY A 225 -6.39 0.73 29.95
CA GLY A 225 -5.49 1.89 30.12
C GLY A 225 -4.21 1.67 30.96
N ASP A 226 -3.90 0.45 31.38
CA ASP A 226 -2.68 0.08 32.14
C ASP A 226 -1.50 -0.33 31.26
N GLY A 227 -1.69 -0.27 29.93
CA GLY A 227 -0.65 -0.51 28.95
C GLY A 227 -0.36 -1.98 28.66
N LYS A 228 -1.17 -2.90 29.16
CA LYS A 228 -0.95 -4.35 28.99
C LYS A 228 -1.94 -4.94 27.99
N VAL A 229 -1.50 -6.00 27.30
CA VAL A 229 -2.36 -6.86 26.48
C VAL A 229 -2.26 -8.28 27.02
N HIS A 230 -3.40 -8.93 27.26
CA HIS A 230 -3.43 -10.29 27.79
C HIS A 230 -2.73 -11.26 26.82
N PRO A 231 -1.88 -12.21 27.28
CA PRO A 231 -1.09 -13.07 26.40
C PRO A 231 -1.90 -13.85 25.35
N GLU A 232 -2.99 -14.48 25.75
CA GLU A 232 -3.85 -15.23 24.84
C GLU A 232 -4.48 -14.35 23.73
N VAL A 233 -4.77 -13.09 24.04
CA VAL A 233 -5.29 -12.13 23.07
C VAL A 233 -4.15 -11.65 22.17
N ALA A 234 -3.00 -11.31 22.75
CA ALA A 234 -1.81 -10.90 22.02
C ALA A 234 -1.33 -11.96 21.02
N GLU A 235 -1.46 -13.25 21.34
CA GLU A 235 -1.16 -14.36 20.42
C GLU A 235 -2.15 -14.43 19.25
N ALA A 236 -3.43 -14.14 19.47
CA ALA A 236 -4.46 -14.18 18.43
C ALA A 236 -4.43 -12.98 17.46
N CYS A 237 -4.09 -11.78 17.95
CA CYS A 237 -4.08 -10.55 17.14
C CYS A 237 -3.04 -10.55 16.01
N ASP A 238 -3.22 -9.73 14.99
CA ASP A 238 -2.19 -9.46 13.96
C ASP A 238 -1.23 -8.34 14.37
N PHE A 239 -1.73 -7.39 15.17
CA PHE A 239 -0.98 -6.28 15.77
C PHE A 239 -1.50 -6.01 17.18
N LEU A 240 -0.76 -5.27 18.00
CA LEU A 240 -1.09 -5.07 19.42
C LEU A 240 -1.49 -3.63 19.72
N THR A 241 -2.57 -3.47 20.49
CA THR A 241 -3.13 -2.16 20.88
C THR A 241 -3.20 -1.97 22.40
N PRO A 242 -2.09 -1.62 23.07
CA PRO A 242 -2.13 -1.15 24.46
C PRO A 242 -2.72 0.27 24.52
N HIS A 243 -3.35 0.65 25.64
CA HIS A 243 -3.84 2.01 25.87
C HIS A 243 -3.00 2.72 26.93
N TRP A 244 -2.83 4.04 26.79
CA TRP A 244 -1.95 4.84 27.65
C TRP A 244 -2.67 5.75 28.64
N ASN A 245 -4.01 5.83 28.63
CA ASN A 245 -4.80 6.70 29.52
C ASN A 245 -4.31 6.69 31.00
N GLY A 246 -4.13 5.50 31.57
CA GLY A 246 -3.65 5.32 32.96
C GLY A 246 -2.15 5.03 33.09
N THR A 247 -1.41 5.07 31.98
CA THR A 247 0.02 4.72 31.95
C THR A 247 0.87 5.99 31.96
N ARG A 248 1.77 6.10 32.93
CA ARG A 248 2.73 7.21 32.99
C ARG A 248 3.67 7.15 31.78
N VAL A 249 4.06 8.31 31.26
CA VAL A 249 5.00 8.41 30.12
C VAL A 249 6.29 7.62 30.38
N THR A 250 6.81 7.64 31.61
CA THR A 250 8.03 6.92 31.99
C THR A 250 7.89 5.39 31.97
N ASP A 251 6.66 4.87 32.05
CA ASP A 251 6.40 3.43 32.13
C ASP A 251 6.10 2.83 30.75
N SER A 252 5.71 3.65 29.77
CA SER A 252 5.34 3.17 28.43
C SER A 252 6.46 2.40 27.71
N PRO A 253 7.77 2.76 27.81
CA PRO A 253 8.82 1.98 27.16
C PRO A 253 8.93 0.56 27.69
N ALA A 254 8.77 0.37 29.01
CA ALA A 254 8.79 -0.94 29.64
C ALA A 254 7.59 -1.79 29.20
N ARG A 255 6.40 -1.19 29.11
CA ARG A 255 5.20 -1.86 28.58
C ARG A 255 5.38 -2.31 27.13
N VAL A 256 5.93 -1.45 26.28
CA VAL A 256 6.22 -1.80 24.89
C VAL A 256 7.27 -2.92 24.81
N ALA A 257 8.31 -2.88 25.66
CA ALA A 257 9.32 -3.93 25.70
C ALA A 257 8.75 -5.31 26.06
N GLU A 258 7.79 -5.38 26.99
CA GLU A 258 7.07 -6.63 27.32
C GLU A 258 6.30 -7.20 26.11
N LEU A 259 5.71 -6.34 25.29
CA LEU A 259 4.91 -6.72 24.12
C LEU A 259 5.77 -7.12 22.90
N LYS A 260 7.01 -6.64 22.79
CA LYS A 260 7.91 -6.98 21.67
C LYS A 260 8.15 -8.48 21.51
N ARG A 261 8.01 -9.28 22.57
CA ARG A 261 8.18 -10.74 22.54
C ARG A 261 7.23 -11.46 21.56
N TYR A 262 6.12 -10.83 21.18
CA TYR A 262 5.17 -11.42 20.22
C TYR A 262 5.56 -11.18 18.76
N GLY A 263 6.56 -10.35 18.48
CA GLY A 263 7.05 -10.10 17.11
C GLY A 263 6.04 -9.39 16.20
N LYS A 264 5.08 -8.65 16.77
CA LYS A 264 3.99 -7.96 16.06
C LYS A 264 4.17 -6.45 16.12
N PRO A 265 3.63 -5.68 15.16
CA PRO A 265 3.56 -4.23 15.26
C PRO A 265 2.72 -3.81 16.47
N ILE A 266 3.05 -2.67 17.06
CA ILE A 266 2.39 -2.14 18.25
C ILE A 266 1.94 -0.71 17.94
N VAL A 267 0.69 -0.38 18.24
CA VAL A 267 0.17 0.98 18.16
C VAL A 267 -0.71 1.22 19.38
N CYS A 268 -0.40 2.24 20.17
CA CYS A 268 -1.39 2.76 21.09
C CYS A 268 -2.41 3.55 20.28
N ASN A 269 -3.67 3.10 20.25
CA ASN A 269 -4.75 3.77 19.55
C ASN A 269 -5.58 4.68 20.46
N GLU A 270 -5.24 4.80 21.75
CA GLU A 270 -5.95 5.62 22.74
C GLU A 270 -5.03 6.11 23.89
N ASP A 271 -4.82 7.42 23.93
CA ASP A 271 -4.21 8.15 25.05
C ASP A 271 -4.91 9.51 25.23
N ASP A 272 -5.37 9.81 26.45
CA ASP A 272 -6.10 11.04 26.79
C ASP A 272 -5.22 12.21 27.25
N LYS A 273 -3.89 12.03 27.23
CA LYS A 273 -2.93 13.11 27.48
C LYS A 273 -3.05 14.22 26.42
N THR A 274 -2.70 15.44 26.82
CA THR A 274 -2.76 16.63 25.96
C THR A 274 -1.46 17.45 26.00
N GLY A 275 -1.29 18.34 25.03
CA GLY A 275 -0.21 19.29 24.91
C GLY A 275 1.17 18.67 25.04
N LYS A 276 1.99 19.22 25.94
CA LYS A 276 3.37 18.75 26.17
C LYS A 276 3.43 17.32 26.70
N GLU A 277 2.41 16.87 27.43
CA GLU A 277 2.38 15.51 27.96
C GLU A 277 2.09 14.49 26.87
N ALA A 278 1.16 14.80 25.96
CA ALA A 278 0.92 14.01 24.75
C ALA A 278 2.17 13.92 23.86
N VAL A 279 2.91 15.03 23.71
CA VAL A 279 4.19 15.03 22.99
C VAL A 279 5.19 14.08 23.63
N ALA A 280 5.35 14.12 24.96
CA ALA A 280 6.27 13.25 25.67
C ALA A 280 5.86 11.76 25.54
N ALA A 281 4.56 11.47 25.63
CA ALA A 281 4.03 10.12 25.47
C ALA A 281 4.23 9.57 24.05
N MET A 282 4.00 10.41 23.04
CA MET A 282 4.25 10.09 21.63
C MET A 282 5.73 9.81 21.38
N GLN A 283 6.63 10.68 21.86
CA GLN A 283 8.07 10.51 21.70
C GLN A 283 8.55 9.19 22.33
N ALA A 284 8.15 8.91 23.58
CA ALA A 284 8.48 7.66 24.26
C ALA A 284 7.96 6.43 23.51
N SER A 285 6.76 6.52 22.93
CA SER A 285 6.17 5.45 22.11
C SER A 285 6.96 5.22 20.82
N VAL A 286 7.25 6.29 20.07
CA VAL A 286 8.00 6.23 18.79
C VAL A 286 9.40 5.69 18.99
N GLU A 287 10.14 6.18 20.00
CA GLU A 287 11.47 5.68 20.37
C GLU A 287 11.43 4.18 20.72
N SER A 288 10.34 3.73 21.32
CA SER A 288 10.11 2.32 21.68
C SER A 288 9.62 1.47 20.50
N ARG A 289 9.43 2.04 19.30
CA ARG A 289 8.82 1.39 18.11
C ARG A 289 7.35 1.00 18.31
N CYS A 290 6.59 1.90 18.94
CA CYS A 290 5.15 1.82 19.11
C CYS A 290 4.50 3.04 18.43
N GLY A 291 3.49 2.81 17.59
CA GLY A 291 2.62 3.89 17.11
C GLY A 291 1.89 4.57 18.27
N TYR A 292 1.38 5.78 18.04
CA TYR A 292 0.74 6.57 19.08
C TYR A 292 -0.58 7.15 18.58
N GLY A 293 -1.56 7.26 19.48
CA GLY A 293 -2.95 7.57 19.20
C GLY A 293 -3.47 8.62 20.17
N LEU A 294 -3.62 9.86 19.70
CA LEU A 294 -4.19 10.94 20.51
C LEU A 294 -5.71 10.79 20.64
N MET A 295 -6.25 10.96 21.84
CA MET A 295 -7.68 11.15 22.09
C MET A 295 -7.88 12.42 22.92
N LEU A 296 -8.61 13.40 22.40
CA LEU A 296 -8.90 14.62 23.15
C LEU A 296 -10.28 14.51 23.77
N LYS A 297 -10.31 13.99 25.01
CA LYS A 297 -11.53 13.63 25.73
C LYS A 297 -12.62 14.71 25.69
N ASP A 298 -12.24 15.97 25.94
CA ASP A 298 -13.16 17.09 26.04
C ASP A 298 -13.38 17.83 24.70
N HIS A 299 -12.84 17.30 23.59
CA HIS A 299 -12.91 17.95 22.27
C HIS A 299 -13.48 17.03 21.18
N ASN A 300 -12.85 15.88 20.90
CA ASN A 300 -13.27 14.98 19.81
C ASN A 300 -14.02 13.72 20.30
N GLN A 301 -14.17 13.58 21.62
CA GLN A 301 -14.76 12.40 22.26
C GLN A 301 -16.04 12.73 23.05
N ALA A 302 -16.12 13.88 23.73
CA ALA A 302 -17.32 14.36 24.43
C ALA A 302 -18.13 15.33 23.56
N PHE A 303 -19.45 15.33 23.75
CA PHE A 303 -20.37 16.22 23.05
C PHE A 303 -20.33 17.66 23.64
N PRO A 304 -20.37 18.73 22.82
CA PRO A 304 -20.34 18.71 21.35
C PRO A 304 -18.96 18.30 20.81
N PHE A 305 -18.95 17.51 19.73
CA PHE A 305 -17.72 17.05 19.12
C PHE A 305 -17.14 18.14 18.22
N HIS A 306 -15.82 18.27 18.24
CA HIS A 306 -15.07 19.20 17.40
C HIS A 306 -13.95 18.46 16.67
N PHE A 307 -13.73 18.87 15.42
CA PHE A 307 -12.65 18.41 14.56
C PHE A 307 -12.08 19.66 13.88
N ASP A 308 -11.01 20.21 14.44
CA ASP A 308 -10.39 21.45 13.98
C ASP A 308 -9.04 21.22 13.28
N GLY A 309 -8.64 19.96 13.08
CA GLY A 309 -7.39 19.61 12.42
C GLY A 309 -6.20 19.74 13.37
N ALA A 310 -5.11 20.37 12.93
CA ALA A 310 -3.96 20.59 13.80
C ALA A 310 -4.24 21.55 14.97
N ALA A 311 -5.32 22.34 14.88
CA ALA A 311 -5.71 23.27 15.94
C ALA A 311 -6.23 22.57 17.20
N ASP A 312 -6.74 21.32 17.07
CA ASP A 312 -7.16 20.45 18.17
C ASP A 312 -6.14 20.41 19.33
N ASP A 313 -4.86 20.26 18.96
CA ASP A 313 -3.71 20.34 19.86
C ASP A 313 -2.46 20.76 19.07
N SER A 314 -2.34 22.06 18.82
CA SER A 314 -1.24 22.63 18.02
C SER A 314 0.15 22.24 18.50
N VAL A 315 0.33 22.00 19.81
CA VAL A 315 1.63 21.58 20.38
C VAL A 315 1.93 20.15 19.98
N TYR A 316 0.95 19.25 20.09
CA TYR A 316 1.08 17.87 19.66
C TYR A 316 1.30 17.75 18.15
N TYR A 317 0.46 18.38 17.32
CA TYR A 317 0.53 18.22 15.87
C TYR A 317 1.79 18.83 15.26
N ALA A 318 2.32 19.93 15.82
CA ALA A 318 3.63 20.45 15.41
C ALA A 318 4.76 19.46 15.71
N ALA A 319 4.72 18.79 16.87
CA ALA A 319 5.69 17.76 17.22
C ALA A 319 5.53 16.50 16.35
N LEU A 320 4.30 16.07 16.09
CA LEU A 320 4.02 14.93 15.22
C LEU A 320 4.52 15.19 13.80
N GLN A 321 4.25 16.37 13.25
CA GLN A 321 4.74 16.76 11.93
C GLN A 321 6.27 16.70 11.88
N SER A 322 6.95 17.22 12.90
CA SER A 322 8.41 17.15 13.02
C SER A 322 8.93 15.71 13.04
N LEU A 323 8.23 14.77 13.67
CA LEU A 323 8.64 13.36 13.77
C LEU A 323 8.29 12.55 12.53
N ALA A 324 7.11 12.75 11.95
CA ALA A 324 6.57 11.93 10.86
C ALA A 324 6.89 12.48 9.46
N LYS A 325 7.29 13.75 9.33
CA LYS A 325 7.68 14.39 8.06
C LYS A 325 9.12 14.92 8.08
N GLY A 326 9.77 14.93 9.24
CA GLY A 326 11.11 15.50 9.45
C GLY A 326 11.08 17.02 9.68
N ARG A 327 11.97 17.52 10.55
CA ARG A 327 12.17 18.97 10.76
C ARG A 327 12.79 19.60 9.51
N LYS A 328 12.11 20.56 8.88
CA LYS A 328 12.79 21.64 8.15
C LYS A 328 13.34 22.63 9.19
N SER A 329 14.53 22.38 9.73
CA SER A 329 15.21 23.32 10.61
C SER A 329 15.95 24.38 9.78
N SER A 330 15.64 25.65 10.02
CA SER A 330 16.25 26.83 9.40
C SER A 330 17.62 27.21 9.99
N SER A 331 18.35 26.28 10.59
CA SER A 331 19.69 26.54 11.16
C SER A 331 20.76 25.50 10.79
N ASP A 332 20.48 24.56 9.89
CA ASP A 332 21.50 23.66 9.34
C ASP A 332 21.84 24.05 7.91
N THR A 333 22.54 25.19 7.78
CA THR A 333 23.53 25.30 6.72
C THR A 333 24.62 24.27 7.01
N ALA A 334 24.55 23.14 6.31
CA ALA A 334 25.46 21.99 6.33
C ALA A 334 25.14 20.85 7.32
N SER A 335 24.05 20.11 7.08
CA SER A 335 24.12 18.64 7.05
C SER A 335 22.88 18.02 6.39
N SER A 336 23.15 17.35 5.27
CA SER A 336 22.26 16.73 4.29
C SER A 336 21.14 15.82 4.86
N THR A 337 19.89 16.29 4.84
CA THR A 337 18.77 15.43 4.46
C THR A 337 18.96 15.03 3.00
N ARG A 338 19.38 13.80 2.71
CA ARG A 338 19.29 13.32 1.33
C ARG A 338 17.84 13.12 0.98
N SER A 339 17.28 14.13 0.31
CA SER A 339 16.31 13.92 -0.75
C SER A 339 16.71 12.65 -1.50
N ILE A 340 15.85 11.63 -1.50
CA ILE A 340 16.04 10.46 -2.37
C ILE A 340 15.97 11.01 -3.78
N TYR A 341 17.14 11.22 -4.36
CA TYR A 341 17.29 11.71 -5.72
C TYR A 341 16.73 10.63 -6.64
N PHE A 342 15.74 10.97 -7.45
CA PHE A 342 15.37 10.16 -8.59
C PHE A 342 15.98 10.82 -9.82
N PRO A 343 16.69 10.07 -10.67
CA PRO A 343 17.35 10.66 -11.83
C PRO A 343 16.29 11.31 -12.73
N PRO A 344 16.52 12.56 -13.19
CA PRO A 344 15.73 13.09 -14.29
C PRO A 344 15.97 12.23 -15.54
N PRO A 345 15.14 12.35 -16.60
CA PRO A 345 15.43 11.75 -17.89
C PRO A 345 16.86 12.06 -18.34
N GLU A 346 17.48 11.18 -19.13
CA GLU A 346 18.84 11.38 -19.66
C GLU A 346 19.00 12.74 -20.37
N SER A 347 17.95 13.20 -21.07
CA SER A 347 17.89 14.53 -21.71
C SER A 347 17.98 15.73 -20.74
N LYS A 348 17.82 15.48 -19.44
CA LYS A 348 17.92 16.46 -18.35
C LYS A 348 19.03 16.10 -17.35
N GLY A 349 20.01 15.31 -17.79
CA GLY A 349 21.21 14.98 -17.01
C GLY A 349 21.20 13.60 -16.34
N GLY A 350 20.15 12.79 -16.56
CA GLY A 350 20.19 11.34 -16.30
C GLY A 350 20.54 10.93 -14.87
N TRP A 351 21.13 9.73 -14.75
CA TRP A 351 21.70 9.23 -13.51
C TRP A 351 23.00 9.94 -13.14
N ARG A 352 23.11 10.41 -11.90
CA ARG A 352 24.37 10.90 -11.32
C ARG A 352 25.23 9.74 -10.84
N MET A 353 26.51 9.77 -11.20
CA MET A 353 27.54 8.90 -10.65
C MET A 353 28.36 9.64 -9.59
N VAL A 354 28.67 8.95 -8.50
CA VAL A 354 29.66 9.43 -7.51
C VAL A 354 31.04 8.95 -7.95
N GLU A 355 32.05 9.80 -7.86
CA GLU A 355 33.36 9.53 -8.48
C GLU A 355 34.47 9.31 -7.45
N THR A 356 34.32 9.84 -6.25
CA THR A 356 35.34 9.78 -5.19
C THR A 356 34.94 8.84 -4.05
N GLU A 357 35.92 8.30 -3.31
CA GLU A 357 35.69 7.49 -2.11
C GLU A 357 34.82 8.23 -1.08
N ALA A 358 35.14 9.51 -0.84
CA ALA A 358 34.38 10.38 0.04
C ALA A 358 32.92 10.56 -0.44
N GLU A 359 32.69 10.65 -1.74
CA GLU A 359 31.33 10.67 -2.28
C GLU A 359 30.67 9.31 -2.26
N ILE A 360 31.37 8.18 -2.42
CA ILE A 360 30.77 6.85 -2.29
C ILE A 360 30.21 6.65 -0.87
N GLU A 361 30.99 7.05 0.13
CA GLU A 361 30.61 6.99 1.54
C GLU A 361 29.55 8.01 1.89
N ALA A 362 29.82 9.28 1.60
CA ALA A 362 28.92 10.35 1.94
C ALA A 362 27.62 10.17 1.17
N ILE A 363 27.68 10.12 -0.18
CA ILE A 363 26.69 9.95 -1.30
C ILE A 363 25.83 8.66 -1.37
N GLY A 364 26.51 7.55 -1.72
CA GLY A 364 25.95 6.22 -1.85
C GLY A 364 25.70 5.57 -0.50
N GLY A 365 26.31 6.09 0.58
CA GLY A 365 26.23 5.48 1.91
C GLY A 365 26.96 4.13 1.98
N MET A 366 27.87 3.86 1.04
CA MET A 366 28.56 2.57 0.91
C MET A 366 30.02 2.73 1.31
N ASP A 367 30.59 1.65 1.85
CA ASP A 367 32.01 1.56 2.17
C ASP A 367 32.84 1.57 0.87
N ALA A 368 33.67 2.60 0.69
CA ALA A 368 34.40 2.80 -0.56
C ALA A 368 35.43 1.69 -0.82
N GLU A 369 36.07 1.18 0.22
CA GLU A 369 37.05 0.08 0.13
C GLU A 369 36.37 -1.19 -0.37
N LYS A 370 35.19 -1.54 0.17
CA LYS A 370 34.41 -2.69 -0.30
C LYS A 370 33.90 -2.54 -1.73
N ILE A 371 33.56 -1.32 -2.16
CA ILE A 371 33.19 -1.06 -3.55
C ILE A 371 34.39 -1.28 -4.47
N ALA A 372 35.59 -0.84 -4.07
CA ALA A 372 36.82 -1.08 -4.81
C ALA A 372 37.17 -2.59 -4.87
N GLU A 373 37.04 -3.32 -3.76
CA GLU A 373 37.21 -4.78 -3.72
C GLU A 373 36.24 -5.48 -4.67
N LEU A 374 34.96 -5.09 -4.66
CA LEU A 374 33.95 -5.62 -5.58
C LEU A 374 34.31 -5.34 -7.04
N GLN A 375 34.75 -4.11 -7.36
CA GLN A 375 35.17 -3.75 -8.71
C GLN A 375 36.34 -4.62 -9.18
N GLN A 376 37.36 -4.79 -8.34
CA GLN A 376 38.51 -5.64 -8.65
C GLN A 376 38.08 -7.10 -8.84
N TRP A 377 37.24 -7.61 -7.95
CA TRP A 377 36.70 -8.96 -8.05
C TRP A 377 35.90 -9.17 -9.34
N LEU A 378 35.02 -8.23 -9.72
CA LEU A 378 34.27 -8.29 -10.97
C LEU A 378 35.21 -8.33 -12.19
N LEU A 379 36.32 -7.60 -12.14
CA LEU A 379 37.32 -7.61 -13.20
C LEU A 379 38.23 -8.86 -13.19
N GLN A 380 38.35 -9.58 -12.08
CA GLN A 380 39.24 -10.76 -12.00
C GLN A 380 38.48 -12.08 -12.07
N SER A 381 37.19 -12.09 -11.74
CA SER A 381 36.37 -13.29 -11.61
C SER A 381 36.14 -14.04 -12.93
N ASP A 382 36.17 -13.36 -14.07
CA ASP A 382 35.95 -13.94 -15.40
C ASP A 382 36.49 -13.03 -16.53
N ASN A 383 36.73 -13.55 -17.73
CA ASN A 383 37.14 -12.85 -18.96
C ASN A 383 35.99 -12.56 -19.94
N ARG A 384 34.74 -12.96 -19.66
CA ARG A 384 33.58 -12.62 -20.49
C ARG A 384 33.27 -11.11 -20.47
N PRO A 385 32.73 -10.55 -21.56
CA PRO A 385 32.20 -9.19 -21.54
C PRO A 385 31.07 -9.04 -20.51
N PHE A 386 31.02 -7.90 -19.82
CA PHE A 386 29.98 -7.59 -18.84
C PHE A 386 29.80 -6.08 -18.66
N ALA A 387 28.67 -5.69 -18.09
CA ALA A 387 28.49 -4.42 -17.42
C ALA A 387 27.79 -4.65 -16.09
N ALA A 388 28.27 -3.95 -15.05
CA ALA A 388 27.69 -3.98 -13.72
C ALA A 388 27.52 -2.55 -13.24
N VAL A 389 26.34 -2.26 -12.69
CA VAL A 389 26.03 -0.99 -12.04
C VAL A 389 25.54 -1.29 -10.63
N VAL A 390 26.03 -0.52 -9.65
CA VAL A 390 25.51 -0.51 -8.28
C VAL A 390 24.90 0.86 -8.06
N ILE A 391 23.62 0.88 -7.71
CA ILE A 391 22.87 2.11 -7.49
C ILE A 391 22.38 2.12 -6.04
N ARG A 392 22.62 3.23 -5.34
CA ARG A 392 22.09 3.44 -3.99
C ARG A 392 21.81 4.91 -3.74
N HIS A 393 20.72 5.19 -3.02
CA HIS A 393 20.22 6.55 -2.75
C HIS A 393 20.03 7.40 -4.01
N GLY A 394 19.68 6.76 -5.14
CA GLY A 394 19.45 7.44 -6.41
C GLY A 394 20.69 7.69 -7.27
N THR A 395 21.88 7.38 -6.77
CA THR A 395 23.14 7.62 -7.48
C THR A 395 23.83 6.31 -7.86
N ILE A 396 24.54 6.31 -8.98
CA ILE A 396 25.44 5.23 -9.38
C ILE A 396 26.69 5.31 -8.49
N VAL A 397 26.93 4.25 -7.73
CA VAL A 397 28.05 4.10 -6.78
C VAL A 397 29.19 3.29 -7.37
N LEU A 398 28.87 2.38 -8.29
CA LEU A 398 29.85 1.65 -9.08
C LEU A 398 29.27 1.49 -10.48
N GLN A 399 30.09 1.79 -11.48
CA GLN A 399 29.87 1.34 -12.84
C GLN A 399 31.16 0.74 -13.35
N VAL A 400 31.13 -0.55 -13.70
CA VAL A 400 32.30 -1.26 -14.20
C VAL A 400 31.88 -2.17 -15.33
N GLU A 401 32.68 -2.14 -16.39
CA GLU A 401 32.35 -2.77 -17.66
C GLU A 401 33.60 -3.43 -18.24
N ARG A 402 33.40 -4.49 -19.03
CA ARG A 402 34.42 -5.18 -19.80
C ARG A 402 33.86 -5.49 -21.16
N GLY A 403 34.46 -4.94 -22.22
CA GLY A 403 34.07 -5.25 -23.60
C GLY A 403 32.65 -4.82 -23.95
N ASN A 404 31.91 -5.67 -24.66
CA ASN A 404 30.55 -5.40 -25.12
C ASN A 404 29.54 -5.42 -23.94
N SER A 405 28.42 -4.68 -24.09
CA SER A 405 27.38 -4.42 -23.06
C SER A 405 27.58 -3.18 -22.17
N ALA A 406 28.45 -2.26 -22.59
CA ALA A 406 28.65 -0.94 -21.98
C ALA A 406 27.45 0.01 -22.11
N ALA A 407 27.40 1.07 -21.30
CA ALA A 407 26.41 2.15 -21.44
C ALA A 407 26.39 2.82 -22.84
N THR A 408 27.49 2.73 -23.59
CA THR A 408 27.64 3.27 -24.95
C THR A 408 27.44 2.22 -26.05
N ASP A 409 27.11 0.97 -25.70
CA ASP A 409 26.98 -0.14 -26.65
C ASP A 409 25.51 -0.54 -26.85
N ALA A 410 24.91 -0.07 -27.94
CA ALA A 410 23.53 -0.40 -28.31
C ALA A 410 23.36 -1.79 -28.96
N ARG A 411 24.43 -2.60 -29.10
CA ARG A 411 24.34 -3.93 -29.72
C ARG A 411 23.67 -4.91 -28.77
N ARG A 412 22.76 -5.75 -29.31
CA ARG A 412 22.05 -6.83 -28.58
C ARG A 412 21.07 -6.39 -27.47
N VAL A 413 20.46 -5.20 -27.58
CA VAL A 413 19.36 -4.74 -26.70
C VAL A 413 18.01 -5.45 -26.93
N ALA A 414 17.97 -6.53 -27.73
CA ALA A 414 16.74 -7.16 -28.21
C ALA A 414 15.75 -7.59 -27.11
N SER A 415 16.25 -8.04 -25.94
CA SER A 415 15.35 -8.40 -24.84
C SER A 415 14.81 -7.20 -24.07
N VAL A 416 15.53 -6.06 -24.08
CA VAL A 416 15.12 -4.80 -23.43
C VAL A 416 13.96 -4.13 -24.18
N SER A 417 13.81 -4.40 -25.48
CA SER A 417 12.71 -3.90 -26.31
C SER A 417 11.31 -4.17 -25.73
N LYS A 418 11.16 -5.18 -24.87
CA LYS A 418 9.92 -5.50 -24.15
C LYS A 418 9.52 -4.43 -23.14
N ALA A 419 10.48 -4.03 -22.30
CA ALA A 419 10.27 -2.97 -21.33
C ALA A 419 9.99 -1.63 -22.02
N ILE A 420 10.68 -1.37 -23.13
CA ILE A 420 10.44 -0.19 -23.98
C ILE A 420 9.01 -0.24 -24.55
N CYS A 421 8.63 -1.34 -25.19
CA CYS A 421 7.28 -1.53 -25.76
C CYS A 421 6.18 -1.35 -24.72
N ALA A 422 6.30 -1.98 -23.56
CA ALA A 422 5.33 -1.82 -22.47
C ALA A 422 5.24 -0.35 -21.99
N THR A 423 6.38 0.34 -21.87
CA THR A 423 6.42 1.75 -21.43
C THR A 423 5.76 2.67 -22.46
N VAL A 424 6.09 2.51 -23.74
CA VAL A 424 5.50 3.29 -24.83
C VAL A 424 3.98 3.08 -24.88
N LEU A 425 3.51 1.84 -24.73
CA LEU A 425 2.08 1.53 -24.72
C LEU A 425 1.36 2.10 -23.49
N ALA A 426 2.01 2.14 -22.34
CA ALA A 426 1.48 2.78 -21.14
C ALA A 426 1.31 4.30 -21.33
N ILE A 427 2.31 4.96 -21.94
CA ILE A 427 2.22 6.39 -22.28
C ILE A 427 1.11 6.63 -23.30
N ALA A 428 0.99 5.78 -24.33
CA ALA A 428 -0.09 5.84 -25.30
C ALA A 428 -1.47 5.69 -24.63
N SER A 429 -1.63 4.73 -23.72
CA SER A 429 -2.88 4.54 -22.95
C SER A 429 -3.20 5.79 -22.13
N GLU A 430 -2.26 6.29 -21.33
CA GLU A 430 -2.47 7.48 -20.48
C GLU A 430 -2.88 8.71 -21.30
N ARG A 431 -2.11 9.02 -22.35
CA ARG A 431 -2.42 10.15 -23.25
C ARG A 431 -3.79 9.96 -23.92
N SER A 432 -4.13 8.72 -24.31
CA SER A 432 -5.42 8.43 -24.93
C SER A 432 -6.59 8.63 -23.98
N GLN A 433 -6.47 8.22 -22.72
CA GLN A 433 -7.51 8.40 -21.70
C GLN A 433 -7.76 9.90 -21.42
N GLN A 434 -6.71 10.72 -21.51
CA GLN A 434 -6.77 12.18 -21.43
C GLN A 434 -7.33 12.85 -22.70
N GLY A 435 -7.63 12.08 -23.76
CA GLY A 435 -8.15 12.61 -25.02
C GLY A 435 -7.09 13.27 -25.90
N LEU A 436 -5.81 13.00 -25.66
CA LEU A 436 -4.68 13.57 -26.41
C LEU A 436 -4.30 12.74 -27.66
N THR A 437 -4.99 11.63 -27.91
CA THR A 437 -4.77 10.77 -29.08
C THR A 437 -6.08 10.48 -29.82
N PRO A 438 -6.03 10.04 -31.10
CA PRO A 438 -7.23 9.83 -31.91
C PRO A 438 -8.22 8.78 -31.38
N ARG A 439 -7.74 7.72 -30.72
CA ARG A 439 -8.60 6.70 -30.10
C ARG A 439 -8.22 6.49 -28.64
N LYS A 440 -9.22 6.30 -27.78
CA LYS A 440 -9.01 5.90 -26.38
C LYS A 440 -8.70 4.41 -26.30
N MET A 441 -7.78 4.04 -25.40
CA MET A 441 -7.45 2.65 -25.13
C MET A 441 -7.09 2.43 -23.66
N SER A 442 -7.59 1.35 -23.10
CA SER A 442 -7.19 0.77 -21.82
C SER A 442 -6.54 -0.60 -22.03
N PHE A 443 -5.80 -1.06 -21.02
CA PHE A 443 -5.16 -2.37 -21.07
C PHE A 443 -6.13 -3.57 -21.06
N ASP A 444 -7.39 -3.33 -20.68
CA ASP A 444 -8.45 -4.33 -20.67
C ASP A 444 -9.24 -4.39 -21.98
N ASP A 445 -9.03 -3.43 -22.88
CA ASP A 445 -9.69 -3.41 -24.19
C ASP A 445 -9.17 -4.56 -25.07
N HIS A 446 -10.03 -5.04 -25.99
CA HIS A 446 -9.67 -6.08 -26.94
C HIS A 446 -8.69 -5.55 -27.99
N ALA A 447 -7.50 -6.14 -28.06
CA ALA A 447 -6.40 -5.63 -28.88
C ALA A 447 -6.74 -5.60 -30.37
N PHE A 448 -7.49 -6.59 -30.87
CA PHE A 448 -7.82 -6.70 -32.29
C PHE A 448 -8.89 -5.70 -32.75
N GLU A 449 -9.54 -4.96 -31.86
CA GLU A 449 -10.37 -3.79 -32.22
C GLU A 449 -9.53 -2.61 -32.71
N PHE A 450 -8.23 -2.61 -32.40
CA PHE A 450 -7.25 -1.62 -32.84
C PHE A 450 -6.41 -2.11 -34.03
N ILE A 451 -6.62 -3.33 -34.53
CA ILE A 451 -5.87 -3.89 -35.67
C ILE A 451 -6.87 -4.31 -36.76
N PRO A 452 -7.59 -3.38 -37.38
CA PRO A 452 -8.71 -3.71 -38.28
C PRO A 452 -8.27 -4.50 -39.52
N TRP A 453 -7.04 -4.32 -40.00
CA TRP A 453 -6.48 -5.06 -41.13
C TRP A 453 -6.07 -6.50 -40.79
N ALA A 454 -6.21 -6.94 -39.53
CA ALA A 454 -6.08 -8.36 -39.18
C ALA A 454 -7.28 -9.19 -39.68
N GLN A 455 -8.36 -8.55 -40.11
CA GLN A 455 -9.59 -9.22 -40.55
C GLN A 455 -9.46 -9.82 -41.97
N PRO A 456 -10.03 -11.01 -42.23
CA PRO A 456 -10.66 -11.90 -41.24
C PRO A 456 -9.61 -12.47 -40.27
N LEU A 457 -9.94 -12.62 -38.97
CA LEU A 457 -9.00 -13.21 -38.02
C LEU A 457 -8.63 -14.65 -38.42
N SER A 458 -7.33 -14.96 -38.42
CA SER A 458 -6.81 -16.31 -38.73
C SER A 458 -7.20 -17.37 -37.69
N ASP A 459 -7.49 -16.94 -36.46
CA ASP A 459 -8.10 -17.74 -35.39
C ASP A 459 -9.17 -16.88 -34.69
N PRO A 460 -10.43 -17.33 -34.59
CA PRO A 460 -11.50 -16.56 -33.95
C PRO A 460 -11.17 -16.11 -32.52
N ARG A 461 -10.39 -16.91 -31.76
CA ARG A 461 -10.00 -16.60 -30.39
C ARG A 461 -9.12 -15.36 -30.27
N LYS A 462 -8.52 -14.87 -31.37
CA LYS A 462 -7.77 -13.61 -31.38
C LYS A 462 -8.63 -12.42 -30.99
N ALA A 463 -9.96 -12.49 -31.20
CA ALA A 463 -10.89 -11.44 -30.79
C ALA A 463 -10.89 -11.20 -29.27
N ASP A 464 -10.65 -12.24 -28.46
CA ASP A 464 -10.70 -12.16 -27.00
C ASP A 464 -9.39 -11.68 -26.37
N ILE A 465 -8.33 -11.49 -27.16
CA ILE A 465 -7.04 -11.03 -26.65
C ILE A 465 -7.15 -9.58 -26.22
N THR A 466 -6.85 -9.29 -24.96
CA THR A 466 -6.76 -7.91 -24.46
C THR A 466 -5.37 -7.31 -24.66
N VAL A 467 -5.25 -5.98 -24.62
CA VAL A 467 -3.97 -5.29 -24.80
C VAL A 467 -2.93 -5.72 -23.74
N LYS A 468 -3.32 -5.90 -22.47
CA LYS A 468 -2.39 -6.41 -21.42
C LYS A 468 -1.84 -7.79 -21.73
N GLN A 469 -2.64 -8.65 -22.37
CA GLN A 469 -2.24 -10.03 -22.66
C GLN A 469 -1.12 -10.11 -23.71
N LEU A 470 -1.03 -9.10 -24.58
CA LEU A 470 0.08 -8.95 -25.52
C LEU A 470 1.43 -8.67 -24.82
N LEU A 471 1.40 -7.94 -23.70
CA LEU A 471 2.60 -7.52 -22.96
C LEU A 471 3.05 -8.54 -21.92
N ASN A 472 2.11 -9.25 -21.27
CA ASN A 472 2.42 -10.19 -20.19
C ASN A 472 2.59 -11.65 -20.67
N HIS A 473 2.66 -11.88 -21.98
CA HIS A 473 2.86 -13.18 -22.61
C HIS A 473 1.72 -14.21 -22.39
N THR A 474 0.48 -13.74 -22.19
CA THR A 474 -0.68 -14.62 -21.98
C THR A 474 -1.68 -14.61 -23.16
N SER A 475 -1.33 -14.02 -24.30
CA SER A 475 -2.21 -13.93 -25.47
C SER A 475 -2.37 -15.24 -26.27
N GLY A 476 -1.46 -16.21 -26.10
CA GLY A 476 -1.42 -17.42 -26.93
C GLY A 476 -0.85 -17.22 -28.34
N ILE A 477 -0.48 -15.98 -28.72
CA ILE A 477 0.10 -15.67 -30.03
C ILE A 477 1.51 -16.27 -30.14
N CYS A 478 1.66 -17.29 -30.97
CA CYS A 478 2.94 -17.85 -31.44
C CYS A 478 4.11 -17.77 -30.43
N PRO A 479 4.05 -18.49 -29.27
CA PRO A 479 5.16 -18.51 -28.33
C PRO A 479 6.48 -18.97 -28.98
N GLU A 480 7.62 -18.39 -28.59
CA GLU A 480 8.92 -18.71 -29.19
C GLU A 480 9.32 -20.18 -29.01
N ALA A 481 8.79 -20.84 -27.98
CA ALA A 481 8.96 -22.28 -27.75
C ALA A 481 8.42 -23.15 -28.91
N THR A 482 7.58 -22.60 -29.79
CA THR A 482 7.12 -23.27 -31.02
C THR A 482 8.19 -23.34 -32.12
N GLY A 483 9.32 -22.65 -31.96
CA GLY A 483 10.39 -22.57 -32.95
C GLY A 483 10.03 -21.76 -34.20
N ALA A 484 8.96 -20.97 -34.15
CA ALA A 484 8.58 -20.05 -35.21
C ALA A 484 9.57 -18.87 -35.31
N PRO A 485 9.92 -18.41 -36.53
CA PRO A 485 10.63 -17.15 -36.71
C PRO A 485 9.94 -15.99 -35.96
N ASN A 486 10.77 -15.17 -35.31
CA ASN A 486 10.32 -14.00 -34.53
C ASN A 486 10.06 -12.78 -35.43
N ASP A 487 10.54 -12.81 -36.66
CA ASP A 487 10.37 -11.83 -37.72
C ASP A 487 9.62 -12.44 -38.91
N GLY A 488 9.00 -11.59 -39.73
CA GLY A 488 8.28 -12.02 -40.92
C GLY A 488 7.50 -10.89 -41.58
N SER A 489 6.80 -11.22 -42.67
CA SER A 489 5.86 -10.30 -43.32
C SER A 489 4.65 -10.00 -42.42
N TRP A 490 3.90 -8.95 -42.72
CA TRP A 490 2.64 -8.67 -42.03
C TRP A 490 1.65 -9.84 -42.12
N ASP A 491 1.58 -10.49 -43.28
CA ASP A 491 0.76 -11.69 -43.44
C ASP A 491 1.20 -12.80 -42.49
N TYR A 492 2.51 -13.00 -42.29
CA TYR A 492 3.01 -13.99 -41.34
C TYR A 492 2.68 -13.63 -39.89
N ILE A 493 2.93 -12.38 -39.48
CA ILE A 493 2.65 -11.89 -38.12
C ILE A 493 1.15 -11.99 -37.79
N LEU A 494 0.27 -11.64 -38.73
CA LEU A 494 -1.17 -11.66 -38.55
C LEU A 494 -1.78 -13.08 -38.71
N GLY A 495 -0.97 -14.06 -39.13
CA GLY A 495 -1.36 -15.48 -39.24
C GLY A 495 -2.00 -15.88 -40.58
N HIS A 496 -1.75 -15.10 -41.64
CA HIS A 496 -2.30 -15.26 -42.99
C HIS A 496 -1.33 -15.87 -44.01
N SER A 497 -0.08 -16.13 -43.63
CA SER A 497 0.92 -16.73 -44.53
C SER A 497 0.78 -18.25 -44.72
N GLY A 498 -0.16 -18.89 -44.01
CA GLY A 498 -0.33 -20.35 -44.01
C GLY A 498 0.58 -21.12 -43.04
N ASP A 499 1.37 -20.44 -42.21
CA ASP A 499 2.12 -21.10 -41.12
C ASP A 499 1.16 -21.37 -39.95
N GLU A 500 0.96 -22.64 -39.59
CA GLU A 500 0.03 -23.01 -38.52
C GLU A 500 0.36 -22.38 -37.18
N ARG A 501 1.64 -22.07 -36.91
CA ARG A 501 2.11 -21.54 -35.61
C ARG A 501 1.69 -20.09 -35.40
N THR A 502 1.54 -19.30 -36.47
CA THR A 502 1.06 -17.92 -36.40
C THR A 502 -0.44 -17.81 -36.74
N ALA A 503 -0.96 -18.75 -37.54
CA ALA A 503 -2.38 -18.84 -37.86
C ALA A 503 -3.24 -19.15 -36.64
N LYS A 504 -2.82 -20.09 -35.78
CA LYS A 504 -3.59 -20.55 -34.60
C LYS A 504 -2.97 -20.07 -33.29
N LEU A 505 -3.80 -19.76 -32.29
CA LEU A 505 -3.31 -19.54 -30.92
C LEU A 505 -2.86 -20.86 -30.28
N ALA A 506 -1.72 -20.83 -29.61
CA ALA A 506 -1.17 -22.00 -28.91
C ALA A 506 -2.01 -22.43 -27.68
N PHE A 507 -2.73 -21.47 -27.08
CA PHE A 507 -3.65 -21.66 -25.98
C PHE A 507 -4.65 -20.49 -25.96
N ASP A 508 -5.74 -20.62 -25.21
CA ASP A 508 -6.76 -19.57 -25.13
C ASP A 508 -6.22 -18.34 -24.37
N PRO A 509 -6.61 -17.11 -24.76
CA PRO A 509 -6.10 -15.90 -24.12
C PRO A 509 -6.32 -15.90 -22.60
N GLY A 510 -5.25 -15.73 -21.82
CA GLY A 510 -5.26 -15.72 -20.36
C GLY A 510 -5.20 -17.08 -19.67
N THR A 511 -5.29 -18.21 -20.41
CA THR A 511 -5.25 -19.56 -19.80
C THR A 511 -3.85 -20.16 -19.73
N GLY A 512 -2.85 -19.49 -20.31
CA GLY A 512 -1.47 -19.95 -20.36
C GLY A 512 -0.47 -18.80 -20.44
N CYS A 513 0.82 -19.13 -20.41
CA CYS A 513 1.91 -18.19 -20.56
C CYS A 513 2.93 -18.73 -21.57
N GLY A 514 3.27 -17.92 -22.57
CA GLY A 514 4.18 -18.26 -23.64
C GLY A 514 4.86 -17.01 -24.16
N TYR A 515 6.16 -16.88 -23.88
CA TYR A 515 6.96 -15.75 -24.32
C TYR A 515 6.88 -15.58 -25.83
N SER A 516 6.46 -14.41 -26.30
CA SER A 516 6.13 -14.15 -27.70
C SER A 516 6.61 -12.77 -28.13
N THR A 517 7.57 -12.74 -29.06
CA THR A 517 7.98 -11.52 -29.73
C THR A 517 6.88 -10.99 -30.65
N GLN A 518 6.13 -11.87 -31.31
CA GLN A 518 5.04 -11.46 -32.22
C GLN A 518 3.89 -10.77 -31.48
N ALA A 519 3.59 -11.15 -30.23
CA ALA A 519 2.59 -10.45 -29.41
C ALA A 519 2.96 -8.97 -29.21
N LEU A 520 4.25 -8.63 -29.11
CA LEU A 520 4.70 -7.24 -28.98
C LEU A 520 4.59 -6.49 -30.31
N VAL A 521 4.75 -7.17 -31.44
CA VAL A 521 4.49 -6.57 -32.76
C VAL A 521 3.01 -6.18 -32.87
N HIS A 522 2.09 -7.02 -32.38
CA HIS A 522 0.67 -6.66 -32.30
C HIS A 522 0.44 -5.47 -31.36
N ALA A 523 1.13 -5.41 -30.22
CA ALA A 523 1.05 -4.28 -29.30
C ALA A 523 1.52 -2.97 -29.97
N ALA A 524 2.57 -3.02 -30.78
CA ALA A 524 3.00 -1.88 -31.58
C ALA A 524 1.88 -1.41 -32.54
N LEU A 525 1.18 -2.32 -33.22
CA LEU A 525 0.05 -1.96 -34.08
C LEU A 525 -1.12 -1.33 -33.31
N VAL A 526 -1.41 -1.82 -32.09
CA VAL A 526 -2.37 -1.16 -31.19
C VAL A 526 -1.92 0.28 -30.93
N CYS A 527 -0.64 0.50 -30.60
CA CYS A 527 -0.07 1.83 -30.38
C CYS A 527 -0.32 2.75 -31.58
N GLU A 528 -0.06 2.25 -32.78
CA GLU A 528 -0.19 3.06 -34.00
C GLU A 528 -1.62 3.53 -34.24
N THR A 529 -2.59 2.63 -34.06
CA THR A 529 -4.01 2.98 -34.19
C THR A 529 -4.48 3.91 -33.08
N VAL A 530 -4.00 3.73 -31.85
CA VAL A 530 -4.36 4.57 -30.70
C VAL A 530 -3.81 5.98 -30.83
N THR A 531 -2.55 6.10 -31.26
CA THR A 531 -1.80 7.37 -31.30
C THR A 531 -1.91 8.09 -32.65
N GLY A 532 -2.26 7.38 -33.72
CA GLY A 532 -2.24 7.91 -35.08
C GLY A 532 -0.82 8.11 -35.65
N LYS A 533 0.21 7.52 -35.03
CA LYS A 533 1.61 7.65 -35.44
C LYS A 533 2.28 6.27 -35.50
N PRO A 534 3.25 6.07 -36.41
CA PRO A 534 4.11 4.88 -36.37
C PRO A 534 4.73 4.68 -34.98
N TYR A 535 4.84 3.42 -34.55
CA TYR A 535 5.25 3.10 -33.18
C TYR A 535 6.63 3.68 -32.83
N ASP A 536 7.57 3.61 -33.76
CA ASP A 536 8.93 4.13 -33.62
C ASP A 536 8.95 5.66 -33.46
N GLN A 537 8.14 6.37 -34.24
CA GLN A 537 8.00 7.83 -34.13
C GLN A 537 7.38 8.23 -32.79
N PHE A 538 6.29 7.56 -32.39
CA PHE A 538 5.67 7.84 -31.10
C PHE A 538 6.62 7.52 -29.94
N ALA A 539 7.37 6.42 -30.01
CA ALA A 539 8.34 6.04 -28.98
C ALA A 539 9.48 7.05 -28.79
N ILE A 540 9.85 7.80 -29.83
CA ILE A 540 10.86 8.87 -29.76
C ILE A 540 10.29 10.14 -29.08
N GLU A 541 9.00 10.43 -29.31
CA GLU A 541 8.32 11.61 -28.76
C GLU A 541 7.76 11.41 -27.34
N ALA A 542 7.50 10.16 -26.97
CA ALA A 542 6.93 9.76 -25.69
C ALA A 542 7.88 10.07 -24.54
#